data_AF-A0A6P0S5I7-F1
#
_entry.id   AF-A0A6P0S5I7-F1
#
_cell.length_a   1.000
_cell.length_b   1.000
_cell.length_c   1.000
_cell.angle_alpha   90.00
_cell.angle_beta   90.00
_cell.angle_gamma   90.00
#
_symmetry.space_group_name_H-M   'P 1'
#
loop_
_entity.id
_entity.type
_entity.pdbx_description
1 polymer ?
#
loop_
_entity_poly.entity_id
_entity_poly.type
_entity_poly.pdbx_seq_one_letter_code
_entity_poly.pdbx_strand_id
1 'polypeptide(L)' 'MNKTPFERPSSFEDELLPEYQFDYKKAKPNRFAHRSGKPELTVVVLDKDVAEVFSTPEAVNKMLRALIEAMPHAST' A
#
# COMPACT_ATOMS: atom_id res chain seq x y z
N MET A 1 -11.09 4.21 -47.34
CA MET A 1 -10.54 3.73 -46.06
C MET A 1 -10.78 2.22 -45.98
N ASN A 2 -9.77 1.45 -46.38
CA ASN A 2 -9.73 0.00 -46.26
C ASN A 2 -9.42 -0.38 -44.80
N LYS A 3 -10.36 -1.04 -44.13
CA LYS A 3 -10.16 -1.58 -42.78
C LYS A 3 -9.36 -2.89 -42.91
N THR A 4 -8.14 -2.91 -42.39
CA THR A 4 -7.38 -4.15 -42.19
C THR A 4 -7.94 -4.90 -40.98
N PRO A 5 -8.14 -6.23 -41.07
CA PRO A 5 -8.57 -7.02 -39.92
C PRO A 5 -7.45 -7.04 -38.87
N PHE A 6 -7.79 -6.77 -37.61
CA PHE A 6 -6.87 -6.96 -36.49
C PHE A 6 -6.87 -8.45 -36.12
N GLU A 7 -5.90 -9.19 -36.64
CA GLU A 7 -5.61 -10.54 -36.15
C GLU A 7 -5.08 -10.42 -34.72
N ARG A 8 -5.75 -11.08 -33.76
CA ARG A 8 -5.21 -11.24 -32.40
C ARG A 8 -4.04 -12.22 -32.49
N PRO A 9 -2.80 -11.83 -32.14
CA PRO A 9 -1.70 -12.78 -32.16
C PRO A 9 -2.02 -13.92 -31.20
N SER A 10 -2.08 -15.12 -31.77
CA SER A 10 -2.11 -16.39 -31.05
C SER A 10 -0.83 -16.49 -30.22
N SER A 11 -0.99 -16.65 -28.91
CA SER A 11 0.05 -16.98 -27.92
C SER A 11 1.30 -16.10 -27.99
N PHE A 12 1.35 -15.11 -27.10
CA PHE A 12 2.52 -14.32 -26.70
C PHE A 12 3.66 -15.17 -26.07
N GLU A 13 3.96 -16.34 -26.63
CA GLU A 13 5.10 -17.13 -26.17
C GLU A 13 6.37 -16.48 -26.73
N ASP A 14 6.97 -15.64 -25.88
CA ASP A 14 8.33 -15.10 -25.95
C ASP A 14 8.70 -14.29 -27.21
N GLU A 15 8.13 -13.09 -27.32
CA GLU A 15 8.83 -11.99 -28.02
C GLU A 15 10.09 -11.52 -27.26
N LEU A 16 10.21 -11.88 -25.97
CA LEU A 16 11.33 -11.53 -25.12
C LEU A 16 12.44 -12.58 -25.24
N LEU A 17 13.68 -12.10 -25.39
CA LEU A 17 14.83 -12.99 -25.40
C LEU A 17 15.04 -13.62 -24.01
N PRO A 18 15.64 -14.83 -23.91
CA PRO A 18 15.86 -15.52 -22.64
C PRO A 18 16.59 -14.69 -21.57
N GLU A 19 17.43 -13.74 -21.98
CA GLU A 19 18.15 -12.84 -21.06
C GLU A 19 17.25 -11.89 -20.27
N TYR A 20 16.00 -11.70 -20.71
CA TYR A 20 15.01 -10.86 -20.03
C TYR A 20 14.20 -11.62 -18.96
N GLN A 21 14.55 -12.88 -18.68
CA GLN A 21 14.01 -13.64 -17.54
C GLN A 21 14.70 -13.24 -16.23
N PHE A 22 14.28 -12.12 -15.63
CA PHE A 22 14.85 -11.63 -14.38
C PHE A 22 14.36 -12.40 -13.15
N ASP A 23 15.28 -12.78 -12.27
CA ASP A 23 14.96 -13.28 -10.92
C ASP A 23 14.62 -12.09 -10.00
N TYR A 24 13.34 -11.73 -9.95
CA TYR A 24 12.86 -10.62 -9.12
C TYR A 24 13.09 -10.82 -7.62
N LYS A 25 13.38 -12.04 -7.14
CA LYS A 25 13.78 -12.26 -5.74
C LYS A 25 15.14 -11.66 -5.42
N LYS A 26 15.99 -11.47 -6.42
CA LYS A 26 17.31 -10.81 -6.32
C LYS A 26 17.26 -9.32 -6.68
N ALA A 27 16.08 -8.80 -7.02
CA ALA A 27 15.93 -7.40 -7.38
C ALA A 27 16.26 -6.51 -6.18
N LYS A 28 16.99 -5.41 -6.44
CA LYS A 28 17.25 -4.41 -5.40
C LYS A 28 15.95 -3.65 -5.08
N PRO A 29 15.66 -3.35 -3.81
CA PRO A 29 14.57 -2.47 -3.44
C PRO A 29 14.63 -1.14 -4.20
N ASN A 30 13.47 -0.63 -4.61
CA ASN A 30 13.40 0.59 -5.40
C ASN A 30 13.90 1.80 -4.58
N ARG A 31 15.02 2.41 -5.00
CA ARG A 31 15.61 3.61 -4.36
C ARG A 31 14.67 4.83 -4.29
N PHE A 32 13.61 4.84 -5.08
CA PHE A 32 12.59 5.88 -5.11
C PHE A 32 11.36 5.55 -4.26
N ALA A 33 11.22 4.32 -3.76
CA ALA A 33 10.09 3.93 -2.91
C ALA A 33 10.04 4.76 -1.61
N HIS A 34 11.20 5.10 -1.04
CA HIS A 34 11.29 5.96 0.14
C HIS A 34 11.10 7.45 -0.17
N ARG A 35 11.10 7.84 -1.46
CA ARG A 35 10.99 9.26 -1.87
C ARG A 35 9.57 9.72 -2.12
N SER A 36 8.57 8.84 -2.02
CA SER A 36 7.21 9.31 -1.89
C SER A 36 7.18 10.06 -0.56
N GLY A 37 7.17 11.40 -0.57
CA GLY A 37 7.08 12.27 0.62
C GLY A 37 5.77 12.11 1.41
N LYS A 38 5.20 10.91 1.40
CA LYS A 38 4.15 10.46 2.27
C LYS A 38 4.77 10.34 3.67
N PRO A 39 4.11 10.89 4.70
CA PRO A 39 4.54 10.68 6.07
C PRO A 39 4.68 9.18 6.33
N GLU A 40 5.61 8.81 7.21
CA GLU A 40 5.80 7.44 7.64
C GLU A 40 4.45 6.87 8.11
N LEU A 41 3.89 5.97 7.30
CA LEU A 41 2.57 5.39 7.55
C LEU A 41 2.74 4.33 8.64
N THR A 42 2.40 4.69 9.88
CA THR A 42 2.30 3.72 10.97
C THR A 42 0.98 2.99 10.84
N VAL A 43 1.04 1.67 10.59
CA VAL A 43 -0.13 0.80 10.54
C VAL A 43 -0.31 0.15 11.89
N VAL A 44 -1.50 0.31 12.47
CA VAL A 44 -1.89 -0.33 13.74
C VAL A 44 -3.02 -1.31 13.46
N VAL A 45 -2.89 -2.53 13.96
CA VAL A 45 -3.93 -3.55 13.88
C VAL A 45 -4.81 -3.43 15.13
N LEU A 46 -6.12 -3.33 14.93
CA LEU A 46 -7.11 -3.34 16.01
C LEU A 46 -7.65 -4.76 16.19
N ASP A 47 -7.95 -5.12 17.43
CA ASP A 47 -8.70 -6.32 17.72
C ASP A 47 -10.15 -6.20 17.21
N LYS A 48 -10.79 -7.35 16.97
CA LYS A 48 -12.09 -7.43 16.30
C LYS A 48 -13.18 -6.66 17.05
N ASP A 49 -13.23 -6.80 18.37
CA ASP A 49 -14.18 -6.13 19.26
C ASP A 49 -14.04 -4.60 19.20
N VAL A 50 -12.80 -4.10 19.13
CA VAL A 50 -12.53 -2.66 18.99
C VAL A 50 -12.91 -2.16 17.59
N ALA A 51 -12.60 -2.93 16.54
CA ALA A 51 -12.92 -2.59 15.16
C ALA A 51 -14.44 -2.57 14.88
N GLU A 52 -15.23 -3.38 15.60
CA GLU A 52 -16.70 -3.35 15.54
C GLU A 52 -17.27 -2.03 16.05
N VAL A 53 -16.64 -1.42 17.06
CA VAL A 53 -17.05 -0.13 17.63
C VAL A 53 -16.55 1.05 16.78
N PHE A 54 -15.31 0.98 16.29
CA PHE A 54 -14.69 2.06 15.53
C PHE A 54 -14.44 1.66 14.07
N SER A 55 -15.43 1.95 13.22
CA SER A 55 -15.36 1.58 11.79
C SER A 55 -14.48 2.50 10.94
N THR A 56 -14.01 3.65 11.46
CA THR A 56 -13.19 4.61 10.71
C THR A 56 -11.95 5.07 11.48
N PRO A 57 -10.82 5.32 10.80
CA PRO A 57 -9.61 5.81 11.44
C PRO A 57 -9.82 7.20 12.09
N GLU A 58 -10.70 8.04 11.57
CA GLU A 58 -11.03 9.34 12.17
C GLU A 58 -11.70 9.17 13.54
N ALA A 59 -12.61 8.21 13.68
CA ALA A 59 -13.31 7.93 14.94
C ALA A 59 -12.33 7.45 16.02
N VAL A 60 -11.43 6.53 15.66
CA VAL A 60 -10.35 6.05 16.55
C VAL A 60 -9.48 7.21 17.00
N ASN A 61 -8.95 7.99 16.05
CA ASN A 61 -8.04 9.09 16.37
C ASN A 61 -8.69 10.19 17.20
N LYS A 62 -9.97 10.49 16.97
CA LYS A 62 -10.73 11.47 17.77
C LYS A 62 -10.87 11.01 19.22
N MET A 63 -11.23 9.74 19.43
CA MET A 63 -11.36 9.17 20.77
C MET A 63 -10.02 9.15 21.51
N LEU A 64 -8.96 8.67 20.85
CA LEU A 64 -7.61 8.62 21.44
C LEU A 64 -7.10 10.02 21.85
N ARG A 65 -7.35 11.05 21.03
CA ARG A 65 -6.99 12.44 21.37
C ARG A 65 -7.78 12.96 22.57
N ALA A 66 -9.10 12.73 22.61
CA ALA A 66 -9.91 13.11 23.75
C ALA A 66 -9.46 12.43 25.05
N LEU A 67 -9.02 11.16 24.97
CA LEU A 67 -8.45 10.46 26.12
C LEU A 67 -7.12 11.07 26.55
N ILE A 68 -6.24 11.42 25.61
CA ILE A 68 -4.98 12.11 25.90
C ILE A 68 -5.21 13.45 26.59
N GLU A 69 -6.22 14.22 26.17
CA GLU A 69 -6.61 15.49 26.79
C GLU A 69 -7.23 15.30 28.18
N ALA A 70 -8.00 14.24 28.39
CA ALA A 70 -8.67 13.95 29.66
C ALA A 70 -7.73 13.28 30.69
N MET A 71 -6.64 12.66 30.25
CA MET A 71 -5.65 12.08 31.15
C MET A 71 -4.87 13.20 31.85
N PRO A 72 -4.71 13.16 33.18
CA PRO A 72 -3.84 14.10 33.86
C PRO A 72 -2.44 13.92 33.27
N HIS A 73 -1.89 14.99 32.69
CA HIS A 73 -0.49 15.01 32.31
C HIS A 73 0.30 14.66 33.55
N ALA A 74 0.92 13.47 33.57
CA ALA A 74 1.85 13.12 34.63
C ALA A 74 2.88 14.24 34.67
N SER A 75 2.74 15.14 35.64
CA SER A 75 3.67 16.23 35.87
C SER A 75 5.01 15.56 36.14
N THR A 76 5.89 15.62 35.14
CA THR A 76 7.32 15.40 35.33
C THR A 76 7.93 16.72 35.77
#